data_AF-A0A6B3W6F2-F1
#
_entry.id   AF-A0A6B3W6F2-F1
#
_cell.length_a   1.000
_cell.length_b   1.000
_cell.length_c   1.000
_cell.angle_alpha   90.00
_cell.angle_beta   90.00
_cell.angle_gamma   90.00
#
_symmetry.space_group_name_H-M   'P 1'
#
loop_
_entity.id
_entity.type
_entity.pdbx_description
1 polymer ?
#
loop_
_entity_poly.entity_id
_entity_poly.type
_entity_poly.pdbx_seq_one_letter_code
_entity_poly.pdbx_strand_id
1 'polypeptide(L)'
;MKIVKVSPEIAATIRGRKNQLDRVELEPKDLISPLREWETRPTVAAKRIFSTLGVLSSTAFIVGVDYADIPFLGVPQGQGGKWLSLILFAGIVVSGFAYLWNRSIDLRVREFEFLALREKIKRASSCVDTILESLEPADASDFPDIRVVFDGSDRAKGQRVDFECQQLDAVLLYREKVSGEEFKRSIFERVEVWFLVGLASLGTIGLSLYWLKAFCP
;
A
#
# COMPACT_ATOMS: atom_id res chain seq x y z
N MET A 1 -8.73 21.02 27.59
CA MET A 1 -9.90 21.60 26.89
C MET A 1 -9.83 23.11 27.06
N LYS A 2 -9.42 23.86 26.02
CA LYS A 2 -9.33 25.32 26.08
C LYS A 2 -10.35 25.91 25.12
N ILE A 3 -11.12 26.88 25.60
CA ILE A 3 -12.29 27.42 24.92
C ILE A 3 -11.86 28.72 24.23
N VAL A 4 -11.88 28.74 22.89
CA VAL A 4 -11.56 29.93 22.09
C VAL A 4 -12.84 30.72 21.86
N LYS A 5 -12.82 32.02 22.19
CA LYS A 5 -13.93 32.94 21.91
C LYS A 5 -13.75 33.53 20.52
N VAL A 6 -14.68 33.26 19.62
CA VAL A 6 -14.71 33.78 18.24
C VAL A 6 -15.89 34.71 18.02
N SER A 7 -15.77 35.60 17.02
CA SER A 7 -16.87 36.48 16.60
C SER A 7 -18.03 35.65 16.01
N PRO A 8 -19.27 36.18 16.03
CA PRO A 8 -20.44 35.47 15.46
C PRO A 8 -20.29 35.13 13.98
N GLU A 9 -19.58 35.96 13.21
CA GLU A 9 -19.31 35.75 11.78
C GLU A 9 -18.33 34.59 11.56
N ILE A 10 -17.25 34.53 12.35
CA ILE A 10 -16.29 33.43 12.32
C ILE A 10 -16.97 32.12 12.75
N ALA A 11 -17.82 32.16 13.77
CA ALA A 11 -18.56 31.00 14.23
C ALA A 11 -19.56 30.45 13.18
N ALA A 12 -20.20 31.33 12.39
CA ALA A 12 -21.06 30.92 11.28
C ALA A 12 -20.25 30.23 10.17
N THR A 13 -19.07 30.77 9.84
CA THR A 13 -18.15 30.18 8.85
C THR A 13 -17.66 28.81 9.29
N ILE A 14 -17.19 28.66 10.54
CA ILE A 14 -16.74 27.38 11.09
C ILE A 14 -17.87 26.35 11.09
N ARG A 15 -19.09 26.74 11.46
CA ARG A 15 -20.26 25.82 11.44
C ARG A 15 -20.64 25.38 10.03
N GLY A 16 -20.59 26.31 9.07
CA GLY A 16 -20.81 25.99 7.66
C GLY A 16 -19.78 25.00 7.12
N ARG A 17 -18.50 25.17 7.47
CA ARG A 17 -17.42 24.26 7.08
C ARG A 17 -17.46 22.93 7.82
N LYS A 18 -17.86 22.90 9.10
CA LYS A 18 -18.13 21.66 9.84
C LYS A 18 -19.16 20.80 9.11
N ASN A 19 -20.30 21.40 8.74
CA ASN A 19 -21.35 20.70 8.01
C ASN A 19 -20.88 20.19 6.64
N GLN A 20 -19.90 20.84 6.01
CA GLN A 20 -19.28 20.36 4.78
C GLN A 20 -18.32 19.21 5.05
N LEU A 21 -17.53 19.28 6.13
CA LEU A 21 -16.59 18.26 6.54
C LEU A 21 -17.31 16.97 6.98
N ASP A 22 -18.42 17.08 7.70
CA ASP A 22 -19.26 15.94 8.10
C ASP A 22 -19.83 15.19 6.89
N ARG A 23 -20.01 15.87 5.74
CA ARG A 23 -20.45 15.26 4.47
C ARG A 23 -19.33 14.54 3.70
N VAL A 24 -18.07 14.64 4.12
CA VAL A 24 -16.94 14.02 3.39
C VAL A 24 -16.86 12.51 3.64
N GLU A 25 -17.63 11.96 4.60
CA GLU A 25 -17.69 10.51 4.92
C GLU A 25 -16.29 9.87 4.85
N LEU A 26 -15.38 10.43 5.66
CA LEU A 26 -14.00 9.98 5.77
C LEU A 26 -13.78 9.46 7.18
N GLU A 27 -13.67 8.14 7.33
CA GLU A 27 -13.36 7.54 8.61
C GLU A 27 -11.85 7.27 8.73
N PRO A 28 -11.26 7.31 9.94
CA PRO A 28 -9.85 6.96 10.14
C PRO A 28 -9.47 5.56 9.63
N LYS A 29 -10.42 4.61 9.63
CA LYS A 29 -10.22 3.26 9.09
C LYS A 29 -9.96 3.25 7.58
N ASP A 30 -10.53 4.22 6.86
CA ASP A 30 -10.40 4.33 5.40
C ASP A 30 -9.00 4.78 5.00
N LEU A 31 -8.27 5.43 5.91
CA LEU A 31 -6.86 5.80 5.73
C LEU A 31 -5.91 4.60 5.87
N ILE A 32 -6.29 3.64 6.70
CA ILE A 32 -5.47 2.45 7.01
C ILE A 32 -5.78 1.33 6.01
N SER A 33 -6.99 1.30 5.44
CA SER A 33 -7.43 0.28 4.47
C SER A 33 -6.45 0.11 3.29
N PRO A 34 -6.05 1.17 2.55
CA PRO A 34 -5.08 1.05 1.46
C PRO A 34 -3.65 0.70 1.91
N LEU A 35 -3.38 0.79 3.21
CA LEU A 35 -2.14 0.42 3.88
C LEU A 35 -2.22 -0.98 4.51
N ARG A 36 -3.30 -1.73 4.34
CA ARG A 36 -3.34 -3.15 4.78
C ARG A 36 -2.79 -4.08 3.71
N GLU A 37 -2.89 -5.37 3.96
CA GLU A 37 -2.59 -6.42 2.99
C GLU A 37 -3.52 -6.22 1.78
N TRP A 38 -2.95 -5.73 0.67
CA TRP A 38 -3.68 -5.37 -0.55
C TRP A 38 -3.56 -6.44 -1.64
N GLU A 39 -2.58 -7.34 -1.51
CA GLU A 39 -2.42 -8.46 -2.42
C GLU A 39 -3.56 -9.45 -2.21
N THR A 40 -4.27 -9.77 -3.28
CA THR A 40 -5.33 -10.79 -3.22
C THR A 40 -4.73 -12.18 -3.01
N ARG A 41 -5.54 -13.13 -2.50
CA ARG A 41 -5.09 -14.52 -2.30
C ARG A 41 -4.44 -15.14 -3.56
N PRO A 42 -4.97 -14.93 -4.78
CA PRO A 42 -4.30 -15.40 -6.00
C PRO A 42 -2.92 -14.79 -6.23
N THR A 43 -2.74 -13.49 -5.96
CA THR A 43 -1.45 -12.79 -6.06
C THR A 43 -0.43 -13.39 -5.09
N VAL A 44 -0.82 -13.56 -3.82
CA VAL A 44 0.05 -14.15 -2.79
C VAL A 44 0.42 -15.59 -3.14
N ALA A 45 -0.54 -16.39 -3.64
CA ALA A 45 -0.29 -17.76 -4.06
C ALA A 45 0.69 -17.83 -5.25
N ALA A 46 0.46 -17.04 -6.30
CA ALA A 46 1.34 -16.98 -7.47
C ALA A 46 2.76 -16.52 -7.09
N LYS A 47 2.88 -15.51 -6.23
CA LYS A 47 4.14 -15.01 -5.67
C LYS A 47 4.91 -16.09 -4.93
N ARG A 48 4.23 -16.87 -4.07
CA ARG A 48 4.86 -17.97 -3.32
C ARG A 48 5.39 -19.06 -4.24
N ILE A 49 4.62 -19.45 -5.25
CA ILE A 49 5.06 -20.45 -6.24
C ILE A 49 6.26 -19.90 -7.02
N PHE A 50 6.15 -18.68 -7.54
CA PHE A 50 7.21 -18.03 -8.32
C PHE A 50 8.52 -17.88 -7.54
N SER A 51 8.44 -17.38 -6.30
CA SER A 51 9.60 -17.25 -5.41
C SER A 51 10.21 -18.61 -5.06
N THR A 52 9.39 -19.61 -4.73
CA THR A 52 9.87 -20.95 -4.39
C THR A 52 10.62 -21.59 -5.56
N LEU A 53 10.02 -21.57 -6.76
CA LEU A 53 10.66 -22.12 -7.96
C LEU A 53 11.91 -21.33 -8.36
N GLY A 54 11.88 -20.00 -8.24
CA GLY A 54 13.03 -19.13 -8.49
C GLY A 54 14.19 -19.40 -7.53
N VAL A 55 13.92 -19.54 -6.23
CA VAL A 55 14.95 -19.86 -5.22
C VAL A 55 15.51 -21.26 -5.44
N LEU A 56 14.67 -22.26 -5.69
CA LEU A 56 15.12 -23.63 -5.92
C LEU A 56 16.03 -23.71 -7.15
N SER A 57 15.61 -23.14 -8.27
CA SER A 57 16.38 -23.17 -9.53
C SER A 57 17.66 -22.34 -9.46
N SER A 58 17.63 -21.14 -8.86
CA SER A 58 18.83 -20.32 -8.68
C SER A 58 19.83 -20.94 -7.72
N THR A 59 19.38 -21.55 -6.62
CA THR A 59 20.27 -22.26 -5.68
C THR A 59 20.92 -23.46 -6.36
N ALA A 60 20.13 -24.27 -7.08
CA ALA A 60 20.67 -25.40 -7.83
C ALA A 60 21.72 -24.96 -8.86
N PHE A 61 21.50 -23.83 -9.53
CA PHE A 61 22.49 -23.24 -10.44
C PHE A 61 23.77 -22.77 -9.71
N ILE A 62 23.64 -22.03 -8.61
CA ILE A 62 24.78 -21.51 -7.83
C ILE A 62 25.64 -22.63 -7.26
N VAL A 63 25.01 -23.69 -6.75
CA VAL A 63 25.70 -24.87 -6.19
C VAL A 63 26.30 -25.75 -7.30
N GLY A 64 25.90 -25.56 -8.56
CA GLY A 64 26.38 -26.36 -9.68
C GLY A 64 25.79 -27.76 -9.71
N VAL A 65 24.54 -27.91 -9.27
CA VAL A 65 23.82 -29.19 -9.30
C VAL A 65 23.58 -29.60 -10.75
N ASP A 66 24.05 -30.79 -11.13
CA ASP A 66 23.70 -31.38 -12.42
C ASP A 66 22.28 -31.96 -12.35
N TYR A 67 21.37 -31.37 -13.12
CA TYR A 67 20.00 -31.83 -13.21
C TYR A 67 19.90 -33.25 -13.80
N ALA A 68 20.90 -33.71 -14.56
CA ALA A 68 20.92 -35.05 -15.13
C ALA A 68 20.98 -36.15 -14.06
N ASP A 69 21.58 -35.85 -12.91
CA ASP A 69 21.81 -36.79 -11.81
C ASP A 69 20.61 -36.92 -10.86
N ILE A 70 19.60 -36.05 -11.00
CA ILE A 70 18.42 -36.05 -10.14
C ILE A 70 17.38 -37.04 -10.70
N PRO A 71 17.10 -38.16 -10.00
CA PRO A 71 15.99 -39.03 -10.36
C PRO A 71 14.67 -38.30 -10.11
N PHE A 72 13.81 -38.23 -11.13
CA PHE A 72 12.52 -37.56 -11.03
C PHE A 72 11.38 -38.57 -11.23
N LEU A 73 10.52 -38.71 -10.22
CA LEU A 73 9.26 -39.49 -10.26
C LEU A 73 9.38 -40.88 -10.94
N GLY A 74 10.38 -41.67 -10.57
CA GLY A 74 10.57 -43.03 -11.10
C GLY A 74 11.00 -43.11 -12.56
N VAL A 75 11.32 -41.97 -13.19
CA VAL A 75 11.90 -41.91 -14.53
C VAL A 75 13.41 -42.23 -14.44
N PRO A 76 13.94 -43.10 -15.32
CA PRO A 76 15.36 -43.45 -15.31
C PRO A 76 16.29 -42.23 -15.44
N GLN A 77 17.49 -42.35 -14.87
CA GLN A 77 18.56 -41.34 -14.94
C GLN A 77 18.78 -40.86 -16.39
N GLY A 78 18.94 -39.55 -16.57
CA GLY A 78 19.06 -38.90 -17.88
C GLY A 78 17.75 -38.35 -18.49
N GLN A 79 16.62 -39.06 -18.39
CA GLN A 79 15.31 -38.51 -18.81
C GLN A 79 14.63 -37.72 -17.69
N GLY A 80 14.78 -38.15 -16.43
CA GLY A 80 14.21 -37.47 -15.26
C GLY A 80 14.67 -36.02 -15.12
N GLY A 81 15.97 -35.76 -15.31
CA GLY A 81 16.54 -34.42 -15.28
C GLY A 81 15.99 -33.47 -16.34
N LYS A 82 15.77 -33.97 -17.56
CA LYS A 82 15.16 -33.19 -18.65
C LYS A 82 13.74 -32.75 -18.30
N TRP A 83 12.91 -33.68 -17.84
CA TRP A 83 11.53 -33.36 -17.42
C TRP A 83 11.48 -32.41 -16.23
N LEU A 84 12.30 -32.64 -15.21
CA LEU A 84 12.40 -31.76 -14.05
C LEU A 84 12.78 -30.34 -14.47
N SER A 85 13.81 -30.19 -15.31
CA SER A 85 14.25 -28.87 -15.78
C SER A 85 13.17 -28.14 -16.58
N LEU A 86 12.39 -28.86 -17.39
CA LEU A 86 11.30 -28.30 -18.18
C LEU A 86 10.11 -27.88 -17.30
N ILE A 87 9.76 -28.69 -16.30
CA ILE A 87 8.70 -28.37 -15.33
C ILE A 87 9.09 -27.15 -14.50
N LEU A 88 10.35 -27.08 -14.03
CA LEU A 88 10.85 -25.92 -13.31
C LEU A 88 10.81 -24.66 -14.19
N PHE A 89 11.28 -24.75 -15.44
CA PHE A 89 11.26 -23.62 -16.35
C PHE A 89 9.83 -23.13 -16.65
N ALA A 90 8.94 -24.03 -17.05
CA ALA A 90 7.54 -23.71 -17.31
C ALA A 90 6.84 -23.16 -16.06
N GLY A 91 7.11 -23.76 -14.90
CA GLY A 91 6.59 -23.31 -13.62
C GLY A 91 7.01 -21.88 -13.28
N ILE A 92 8.28 -21.53 -13.46
CA ILE A 92 8.80 -20.16 -13.24
C ILE A 92 8.12 -19.18 -14.19
N VAL A 93 8.03 -19.50 -15.48
CA VAL A 93 7.41 -18.61 -16.49
C VAL A 93 5.92 -18.40 -16.22
N VAL A 94 5.16 -19.48 -16.01
CA VAL A 94 3.71 -19.40 -15.80
C VAL A 94 3.38 -18.71 -14.48
N SER A 95 4.06 -19.08 -13.38
CA SER A 95 3.84 -18.44 -12.08
C SER A 95 4.31 -16.99 -12.04
N GLY A 96 5.41 -16.66 -12.73
CA GLY A 96 5.88 -15.29 -12.89
C GLY A 96 4.89 -14.41 -13.66
N PHE A 97 4.36 -14.92 -14.77
CA PHE A 97 3.31 -14.23 -15.52
C PHE A 97 2.03 -14.05 -14.68
N ALA A 98 1.55 -15.11 -14.03
CA ALA A 98 0.38 -15.05 -13.16
C ALA A 98 0.57 -14.05 -12.01
N TYR A 99 1.75 -14.03 -11.41
CA TYR A 99 2.10 -13.08 -10.35
C TYR A 99 2.06 -11.63 -10.86
N LEU A 100 2.76 -11.32 -11.95
CA LEU A 100 2.81 -9.97 -12.49
C LEU A 100 1.44 -9.48 -12.98
N TRP A 101 0.65 -10.38 -13.58
CA TRP A 101 -0.71 -10.09 -14.02
C TRP A 101 -1.64 -9.77 -12.86
N ASN A 102 -1.74 -10.66 -11.87
CA ASN A 102 -2.61 -10.44 -10.71
C ASN A 102 -2.18 -9.22 -9.90
N ARG A 103 -0.86 -9.04 -9.73
CA ARG A 103 -0.31 -7.84 -9.10
C ARG A 103 -0.68 -6.56 -9.84
N SER A 104 -0.69 -6.58 -11.18
CA SER A 104 -1.09 -5.41 -11.97
C SER A 104 -2.56 -5.05 -11.78
N ILE A 105 -3.43 -6.06 -11.62
CA ILE A 105 -4.86 -5.85 -11.31
C ILE A 105 -5.00 -5.26 -9.91
N ASP A 106 -4.36 -5.88 -8.91
CA ASP A 106 -4.41 -5.44 -7.52
C ASP A 106 -3.87 -4.00 -7.36
N LEU A 107 -2.79 -3.65 -8.08
CA LEU A 107 -2.26 -2.28 -8.10
C LEU A 107 -3.25 -1.27 -8.69
N ARG A 108 -3.98 -1.63 -9.76
CA ARG A 108 -4.99 -0.74 -10.35
C ARG A 108 -6.16 -0.51 -9.39
N VAL A 109 -6.66 -1.56 -8.76
CA VAL A 109 -7.73 -1.45 -7.75
C VAL A 109 -7.29 -0.52 -6.63
N ARG A 110 -6.07 -0.73 -6.12
CA ARG A 110 -5.48 0.10 -5.07
C ARG A 110 -5.28 1.55 -5.51
N GLU A 111 -4.85 1.79 -6.75
CA GLU A 111 -4.69 3.14 -7.29
C GLU A 111 -6.04 3.87 -7.38
N PHE A 112 -7.11 3.19 -7.80
CA PHE A 112 -8.46 3.76 -7.77
C PHE A 112 -8.92 4.11 -6.34
N GLU A 113 -8.67 3.22 -5.37
CA GLU A 113 -8.97 3.49 -3.96
C GLU A 113 -8.18 4.70 -3.43
N PHE A 114 -6.89 4.78 -3.75
CA PHE A 114 -6.06 5.92 -3.37
C PHE A 114 -6.49 7.23 -4.04
N LEU A 115 -6.91 7.20 -5.31
CA LEU A 115 -7.41 8.40 -5.99
C LEU A 115 -8.69 8.91 -5.33
N ALA A 116 -9.64 8.01 -5.06
CA ALA A 116 -10.87 8.35 -4.35
C ALA A 116 -10.58 8.89 -2.93
N LEU A 117 -9.65 8.25 -2.21
CA LEU A 117 -9.25 8.68 -0.87
C LEU A 117 -8.53 10.03 -0.90
N ARG A 118 -7.60 10.26 -1.85
CA ARG A 118 -6.90 11.54 -2.02
C ARG A 118 -7.86 12.67 -2.32
N GLU A 119 -8.89 12.43 -3.11
CA GLU A 119 -9.90 13.44 -3.38
C GLU A 119 -10.71 13.78 -2.12
N LYS A 120 -11.12 12.77 -1.35
CA LYS A 120 -11.76 12.97 -0.03
C LYS A 120 -10.86 13.75 0.93
N ILE A 121 -9.58 13.35 1.06
CA ILE A 121 -8.60 14.02 1.92
C ILE A 121 -8.36 15.45 1.45
N LYS A 122 -8.27 15.72 0.13
CA LYS A 122 -8.07 17.08 -0.38
C LYS A 122 -9.25 17.99 -0.02
N ARG A 123 -10.49 17.49 -0.17
CA ARG A 123 -11.70 18.23 0.22
C ARG A 123 -11.75 18.46 1.74
N ALA A 124 -11.45 17.44 2.53
CA ALA A 124 -11.40 17.53 3.99
C ALA A 124 -10.30 18.50 4.44
N SER A 125 -9.09 18.38 3.91
CA SER A 125 -7.94 19.25 4.17
C SER A 125 -8.27 20.71 3.88
N SER A 126 -8.86 21.02 2.73
CA SER A 126 -9.26 22.40 2.42
C SER A 126 -10.26 22.96 3.42
N CYS A 127 -11.20 22.14 3.92
CA CYS A 127 -12.13 22.57 4.98
C CYS A 127 -11.40 22.79 6.31
N VAL A 128 -10.46 21.91 6.66
CA VAL A 128 -9.64 22.01 7.88
C VAL A 128 -8.74 23.24 7.83
N ASP A 129 -8.06 23.50 6.71
CA ASP A 129 -7.18 24.65 6.53
C ASP A 129 -7.98 25.96 6.68
N THR A 130 -9.17 26.07 6.08
CA THR A 130 -10.04 27.24 6.28
C THR A 130 -10.51 27.41 7.73
N ILE A 131 -10.74 26.31 8.45
CA ILE A 131 -11.11 26.35 9.87
C ILE A 131 -9.93 26.83 10.72
N LEU A 132 -8.72 26.34 10.45
CA LEU A 132 -7.50 26.75 11.14
C LEU A 132 -7.14 28.22 10.84
N GLU A 133 -7.18 28.65 9.58
CA GLU A 133 -6.96 30.05 9.18
C GLU A 133 -7.98 31.01 9.83
N SER A 134 -9.24 30.57 9.99
CA SER A 134 -10.27 31.36 10.68
C SER A 134 -10.03 31.47 12.19
N LEU A 135 -9.17 30.62 12.76
CA LEU A 135 -8.77 30.60 14.17
C LEU A 135 -7.42 31.30 14.40
N GLU A 136 -6.56 31.43 13.38
CA GLU A 136 -5.24 32.08 13.47
C GLU A 136 -5.22 33.54 13.97
N PRO A 137 -6.23 34.40 13.78
CA PRO A 137 -6.22 35.73 14.39
C PRO A 137 -6.44 35.72 15.93
N ALA A 138 -6.53 34.54 16.56
CA ALA A 138 -6.53 34.36 18.01
C ALA A 138 -5.25 33.62 18.48
N ASP A 139 -4.12 34.32 18.54
CA ASP A 139 -2.84 33.87 19.15
C ASP A 139 -2.39 32.44 18.79
N ALA A 140 -2.05 32.21 17.52
CA ALA A 140 -1.65 30.90 16.98
C ALA A 140 -0.23 30.40 17.36
N SER A 141 0.46 31.00 18.34
CA SER A 141 1.85 30.62 18.65
C SER A 141 2.03 29.40 19.57
N ASP A 142 0.98 28.86 20.19
CA ASP A 142 1.14 27.90 21.32
C ASP A 142 0.29 26.59 21.26
N PHE A 143 -0.40 26.24 20.16
CA PHE A 143 -1.49 25.25 20.25
C PHE A 143 -1.47 24.10 19.22
N PRO A 144 -0.80 22.96 19.53
CA PRO A 144 -0.83 21.76 18.67
C PRO A 144 -2.10 20.89 18.83
N ASP A 145 -2.94 21.11 19.86
CA ASP A 145 -4.12 20.28 20.16
C ASP A 145 -5.42 21.12 20.22
N ILE A 146 -6.03 21.38 19.07
CA ILE A 146 -7.33 22.07 18.99
C ILE A 146 -8.46 21.03 19.01
N ARG A 147 -8.98 20.73 20.21
CA ARG A 147 -10.31 20.14 20.42
C ARG A 147 -11.24 21.21 20.96
N VAL A 148 -12.26 21.52 20.18
CA VAL A 148 -13.21 22.64 20.34
C VAL A 148 -14.44 21.99 21.08
N VAL A 149 -15.18 22.67 22.03
CA VAL A 149 -16.53 22.28 22.65
C VAL A 149 -17.85 23.18 22.47
N PHE A 150 -19.01 22.65 21.95
CA PHE A 150 -20.42 22.94 21.47
C PHE A 150 -21.56 22.86 22.50
N ASP A 151 -21.98 23.98 23.08
CA ASP A 151 -23.29 24.08 23.73
C ASP A 151 -24.12 25.23 23.14
N GLY A 152 -25.37 24.94 22.78
CA GLY A 152 -26.33 25.85 22.15
C GLY A 152 -27.00 26.83 23.11
N SER A 153 -26.54 26.92 24.36
CA SER A 153 -27.16 27.69 25.43
C SER A 153 -26.26 28.85 25.90
N ASP A 154 -26.13 29.92 25.09
CA ASP A 154 -26.04 31.29 25.62
C ASP A 154 -25.86 32.35 24.51
N ARG A 155 -26.89 33.18 24.32
CA ARG A 155 -26.95 34.23 23.31
C ARG A 155 -26.21 35.53 23.69
N ALA A 156 -25.39 35.58 24.74
CA ALA A 156 -24.89 36.87 25.25
C ALA A 156 -23.39 37.03 25.53
N LYS A 157 -22.56 35.99 25.62
CA LYS A 157 -21.12 36.17 25.96
C LYS A 157 -20.21 35.13 25.33
N GLY A 158 -19.80 35.37 24.08
CA GLY A 158 -18.76 34.58 23.39
C GLY A 158 -19.21 33.16 23.08
N GLN A 159 -19.30 32.83 21.78
CA GLN A 159 -19.75 31.51 21.37
C GLN A 159 -18.64 30.48 21.65
N ARG A 160 -18.99 29.43 22.40
CA ARG A 160 -18.20 28.21 22.56
C ARG A 160 -18.51 27.28 21.37
N VAL A 161 -17.51 26.57 20.85
CA VAL A 161 -17.62 25.74 19.62
C VAL A 161 -17.05 24.35 19.87
N ASP A 162 -17.72 23.21 19.53
CA ASP A 162 -17.38 21.73 19.61
C ASP A 162 -16.90 21.19 18.28
N PHE A 163 -15.66 20.72 18.25
CA PHE A 163 -15.11 20.08 17.08
C PHE A 163 -14.49 18.75 17.48
N GLU A 164 -15.34 17.83 17.91
CA GLU A 164 -15.15 16.42 17.64
C GLU A 164 -15.64 16.15 16.22
N CYS A 165 -14.71 16.10 15.28
CA CYS A 165 -14.98 15.71 13.91
C CYS A 165 -13.99 14.60 13.58
N GLN A 166 -14.47 13.37 13.46
CA GLN A 166 -13.64 12.19 13.17
C GLN A 166 -12.82 12.39 11.87
N GLN A 167 -13.35 13.21 10.97
CA GLN A 167 -12.74 13.62 9.71
C GLN A 167 -11.55 14.58 9.92
N LEU A 168 -11.55 15.41 10.98
CA LEU A 168 -10.39 16.24 11.35
C LEU A 168 -9.25 15.36 11.85
N ASP A 169 -9.55 14.44 12.77
CA ASP A 169 -8.56 13.47 13.28
C ASP A 169 -7.98 12.63 12.15
N ALA A 170 -8.80 12.22 11.18
CA ALA A 170 -8.38 11.53 9.98
C ALA A 170 -7.39 12.36 9.14
N VAL A 171 -7.69 13.64 8.87
CA VAL A 171 -6.78 14.52 8.09
C VAL A 171 -5.45 14.75 8.82
N LEU A 172 -5.47 14.96 10.14
CA LEU A 172 -4.27 15.15 10.93
C LEU A 172 -3.40 13.87 10.96
N LEU A 173 -4.03 12.71 11.16
CA LEU A 173 -3.35 11.42 11.11
C LEU A 173 -2.70 11.17 9.75
N TYR A 174 -3.38 11.53 8.67
CA TYR A 174 -2.83 11.39 7.32
C TYR A 174 -1.58 12.26 7.10
N ARG A 175 -1.62 13.53 7.55
CA ARG A 175 -0.49 14.46 7.45
C ARG A 175 0.72 13.97 8.24
N GLU A 176 0.52 13.52 9.47
CA GLU A 176 1.60 13.17 10.40
C GLU A 176 2.23 11.80 10.08
N LYS A 177 1.41 10.79 9.75
CA LYS A 177 1.87 9.38 9.74
C LYS A 177 1.77 8.69 8.39
N VAL A 178 0.72 8.96 7.62
CA VAL A 178 0.43 8.15 6.42
C VAL A 178 1.27 8.58 5.21
N SER A 179 1.46 9.89 5.02
CA SER A 179 2.15 10.43 3.84
C SER A 179 3.57 9.87 3.64
N GLY A 180 4.33 9.68 4.73
CA GLY A 180 5.68 9.13 4.68
C GLY A 180 5.74 7.60 4.57
N GLU A 181 4.78 6.89 5.17
CA GLU A 181 4.73 5.43 5.13
C GLU A 181 4.33 4.89 3.75
N GLU A 182 3.43 5.59 3.05
CA GLU A 182 3.07 5.27 1.66
C GLU A 182 4.30 5.22 0.74
N PHE A 183 5.19 6.22 0.86
CA PHE A 183 6.39 6.31 0.04
C PHE A 183 7.38 5.17 0.32
N LYS A 184 7.69 4.91 1.60
CA LYS A 184 8.59 3.82 1.99
C LYS A 184 8.08 2.47 1.48
N ARG A 185 6.79 2.21 1.67
CA ARG A 185 6.19 0.94 1.25
C ARG A 185 6.20 0.77 -0.27
N SER A 186 5.93 1.84 -1.04
CA SER A 186 6.00 1.79 -2.50
C SER A 186 7.40 1.41 -3.00
N ILE A 187 8.46 1.90 -2.35
CA ILE A 187 9.84 1.51 -2.67
C ILE A 187 10.07 0.03 -2.40
N PHE A 188 9.74 -0.46 -1.20
CA PHE A 188 9.90 -1.88 -0.84
C PHE A 188 9.14 -2.79 -1.80
N GLU A 189 7.92 -2.43 -2.16
CA GLU A 189 7.10 -3.17 -3.12
C GLU A 189 7.77 -3.27 -4.49
N ARG A 190 8.43 -2.21 -4.98
CA ARG A 190 9.16 -2.26 -6.27
C ARG A 190 10.43 -3.11 -6.16
N VAL A 191 11.21 -2.92 -5.10
CA VAL A 191 12.44 -3.68 -4.86
C VAL A 191 12.15 -5.18 -4.80
N GLU A 192 11.05 -5.56 -4.15
CA GLU A 192 10.63 -6.96 -4.07
C GLU A 192 10.39 -7.59 -5.46
N VAL A 193 9.70 -6.88 -6.38
CA VAL A 193 9.49 -7.40 -7.75
C VAL A 193 10.82 -7.64 -8.44
N TRP A 194 11.71 -6.66 -8.39
CA TRP A 194 13.01 -6.76 -9.06
C TRP A 194 13.86 -7.88 -8.47
N PHE A 195 13.80 -8.07 -7.15
CA PHE A 195 14.47 -9.17 -6.48
C PHE A 195 13.93 -10.53 -6.92
N LEU A 196 12.61 -10.71 -6.95
CA LEU A 196 11.98 -11.96 -7.38
C LEU A 196 12.25 -12.26 -8.86
N VAL A 197 12.15 -11.24 -9.72
CA VAL A 197 12.49 -11.38 -11.15
C VAL A 197 13.97 -11.73 -11.32
N GLY A 198 14.88 -11.06 -10.60
CA GLY A 198 16.31 -11.36 -10.65
C GLY A 198 16.64 -12.79 -10.22
N LEU A 199 16.05 -13.28 -9.12
CA LEU A 199 16.19 -14.67 -8.69
C LEU A 199 15.66 -15.66 -9.73
N ALA A 200 14.48 -15.41 -10.28
CA ALA A 200 13.90 -16.24 -11.32
C ALA A 200 14.77 -16.24 -12.59
N SER A 201 15.31 -15.09 -12.99
CA SER A 201 16.23 -14.97 -14.12
C SER A 201 17.53 -15.76 -13.93
N LEU A 202 18.11 -15.73 -12.73
CA LEU A 202 19.28 -16.56 -12.41
C LEU A 202 18.96 -18.05 -12.55
N GLY A 203 17.80 -18.47 -12.02
CA GLY A 203 17.32 -19.84 -12.16
C GLY A 203 17.09 -20.26 -13.61
N THR A 204 16.45 -19.41 -14.42
CA THR A 204 16.21 -19.72 -15.84
C THR A 204 17.49 -19.75 -16.66
N ILE A 205 18.47 -18.89 -16.38
CA ILE A 205 19.80 -18.95 -17.01
C ILE A 205 20.46 -20.31 -16.74
N GLY A 206 20.45 -20.77 -15.49
CA GLY A 206 21.01 -22.08 -15.15
C GLY A 206 20.33 -23.24 -15.88
N LEU A 207 19.00 -23.20 -15.97
CA LEU A 207 18.22 -24.18 -16.73
C LEU A 207 18.53 -24.12 -18.23
N SER A 208 18.66 -22.93 -18.81
CA SER A 208 19.02 -22.77 -20.23
C SER A 208 20.43 -23.28 -20.55
N LEU A 209 21.40 -23.04 -19.66
CA LEU A 209 22.76 -23.56 -19.81
C LEU A 209 22.81 -25.08 -19.75
N TYR A 210 22.00 -25.70 -18.89
CA TYR A 210 21.83 -27.16 -18.87
C TYR A 210 21.33 -27.68 -20.22
N TRP A 211 20.31 -27.05 -20.80
CA TRP A 211 19.79 -27.44 -22.12
C TRP A 211 20.79 -27.23 -23.26
N LEU A 212 21.59 -26.16 -23.23
CA LEU A 212 22.66 -25.94 -24.19
C LEU A 212 23.70 -27.07 -24.15
N LYS A 213 24.15 -27.47 -22.96
CA LYS A 213 25.06 -28.62 -22.80
C LYS A 213 24.44 -29.94 -23.27
N ALA A 214 23.13 -30.12 -23.03
CA ALA A 214 22.43 -31.35 -23.41
C ALA A 214 22.22 -31.50 -24.94
N PHE A 215 22.24 -30.40 -25.71
CA PHE A 215 22.00 -30.40 -27.17
C PHE A 215 23.24 -30.08 -28.02
N CYS A 216 24.28 -29.49 -27.45
CA CYS A 216 25.56 -29.21 -28.11
C CYS A 216 26.71 -29.96 -27.38
N PRO A 217 26.84 -31.28 -27.61
CA PRO A 217 27.92 -32.09 -27.03
C PRO A 217 29.30 -31.77 -27.62
#